data_AF-A0A1Y4JZD4-F1
#
_entry.id   AF-A0A1Y4JZD4-F1
#
_cell.length_a   1.000
_cell.length_b   1.000
_cell.length_c   1.000
_cell.angle_alpha   90.00
_cell.angle_beta   90.00
_cell.angle_gamma   90.00
#
_symmetry.space_group_name_H-M   'P 1'
#
loop_
_entity.id
_entity.type
_entity.pdbx_description
1 polymer ?
#
loop_
_entity_poly.entity_id
_entity_poly.type
_entity_poly.pdbx_seq_one_letter_code
_entity_poly.pdbx_strand_id
1 'polypeptide(L)'
;MFTFVQFSSEWKRLHHPSMNVDGDVAFFYEIYVRLHRLVEQEAAAFDEQLILFLLLYTENTVSIGLDGVYEYRYRSVGNVVSSWCESLDMSAEATSQVDRFVSEAVTKAPCSALRGWMTACVLSGDFSRLGEMLTWFPQEDQVMWRIFPDLRFREMMFRRLTGDWQTARQMLWADLAFNWCDKRGDSLAVTIAKQFRYETSFVEAEEKALLMEAAETLDAIHAEQLDTYTVIGRNNENVLTLRHRDGRVFQNVIFPTPVPKDVPSHYLAVQLVTYNNKTYISGSAVWLNEEALPIWNGEANWNDIVKKEQDAAKFTYFTTTFGKRISLYEDLYTVPEDPEEAYYADMGIYFDEPNIFDFLGGRPNGRVIYFGG
;
A
#
# COMPACT_ATOMS: atom_id res chain seq x y z
N MET A 1 -3.48 25.86 -14.33
CA MET A 1 -3.09 26.38 -13.00
C MET A 1 -4.31 26.74 -12.15
N PHE A 2 -4.48 26.03 -11.06
CA PHE A 2 -5.47 26.33 -10.03
C PHE A 2 -5.09 27.55 -9.21
N THR A 3 -6.10 28.34 -8.85
CA THR A 3 -6.01 29.29 -7.72
C THR A 3 -5.87 28.52 -6.40
N PHE A 4 -5.39 29.17 -5.34
CA PHE A 4 -5.28 28.54 -4.01
C PHE A 4 -6.60 27.89 -3.54
N VAL A 5 -7.75 28.55 -3.78
CA VAL A 5 -9.06 28.03 -3.37
C VAL A 5 -9.45 26.78 -4.16
N GLN A 6 -9.19 26.78 -5.47
CA GLN A 6 -9.44 25.61 -6.33
C GLN A 6 -8.51 24.46 -5.97
N PHE A 7 -7.21 24.73 -5.78
CA PHE A 7 -6.24 23.75 -5.34
C PHE A 7 -6.63 23.17 -3.99
N SER A 8 -6.99 23.99 -3.01
CA SER A 8 -7.38 23.51 -1.68
C SER A 8 -8.60 22.60 -1.72
N SER A 9 -9.56 22.90 -2.59
CA SER A 9 -10.75 22.06 -2.78
C SER A 9 -10.40 20.73 -3.43
N GLU A 10 -9.52 20.75 -4.43
CA GLU A 10 -9.05 19.56 -5.13
C GLU A 10 -8.14 18.70 -4.26
N TRP A 11 -7.23 19.31 -3.50
CA TRP A 11 -6.38 18.64 -2.52
C TRP A 11 -7.23 17.89 -1.51
N LYS A 12 -8.27 18.51 -0.93
CA LYS A 12 -9.23 17.81 -0.06
C LYS A 12 -9.96 16.66 -0.75
N ARG A 13 -10.26 16.78 -2.05
CA ARG A 13 -10.94 15.73 -2.83
C ARG A 13 -10.06 14.52 -3.07
N LEU A 14 -8.75 14.72 -3.18
CA LEU A 14 -7.76 13.65 -3.40
C LEU A 14 -7.48 12.83 -2.12
N HIS A 15 -7.79 13.38 -0.94
CA HIS A 15 -7.54 12.71 0.33
C HIS A 15 -8.81 12.06 0.89
N HIS A 16 -8.60 11.11 1.81
CA HIS A 16 -9.71 10.50 2.52
C HIS A 16 -10.55 11.56 3.28
N PRO A 17 -11.90 11.50 3.28
CA PRO A 17 -12.73 12.54 3.90
C PRO A 17 -12.48 12.79 5.41
N SER A 18 -11.92 11.81 6.12
CA SER A 18 -11.55 11.94 7.54
C SER A 18 -10.15 12.52 7.77
N MET A 19 -9.37 12.73 6.70
CA MET A 19 -8.04 13.34 6.75
C MET A 19 -8.16 14.87 6.65
N ASN A 20 -7.58 15.57 7.63
CA ASN A 20 -7.57 17.03 7.64
C ASN A 20 -6.25 17.57 7.06
N VAL A 21 -6.30 18.04 5.82
CA VAL A 21 -5.17 18.61 5.08
C VAL A 21 -5.04 20.13 5.19
N ASP A 22 -5.84 20.79 6.04
CA ASP A 22 -5.79 22.26 6.17
C ASP A 22 -4.45 22.76 6.73
N GLY A 23 -3.71 21.90 7.44
CA GLY A 23 -2.43 22.23 8.05
C GLY A 23 -1.26 22.38 7.07
N ASP A 24 -1.30 21.68 5.93
CA ASP A 24 -0.19 21.60 4.98
C ASP A 24 -0.58 21.96 3.53
N VAL A 25 -1.86 22.22 3.25
CA VAL A 25 -2.33 22.63 1.91
C VAL A 25 -1.60 23.84 1.33
N ALA A 26 -1.20 24.82 2.16
CA ALA A 26 -0.45 25.99 1.71
C ALA A 26 0.95 25.61 1.21
N PHE A 27 1.61 24.69 1.91
CA PHE A 27 2.92 24.18 1.54
C PHE A 27 2.84 23.42 0.20
N PHE A 28 1.88 22.49 0.06
CA PHE A 28 1.70 21.77 -1.19
C PHE A 28 1.22 22.65 -2.34
N TYR A 29 0.50 23.75 -2.07
CA TYR A 29 0.16 24.73 -3.10
C TYR A 29 1.39 25.47 -3.63
N GLU A 30 2.34 25.82 -2.78
CA GLU A 30 3.60 26.43 -3.23
C GLU A 30 4.38 25.47 -4.13
N ILE A 31 4.40 24.19 -3.77
CA ILE A 31 5.03 23.15 -4.58
C ILE A 31 4.33 23.01 -5.93
N TYR A 32 3.00 22.92 -5.90
CA TYR A 32 2.14 22.89 -7.07
C TYR A 32 2.45 24.04 -8.05
N VAL A 33 2.48 25.28 -7.57
CA VAL A 33 2.75 26.46 -8.42
C VAL A 33 4.12 26.38 -9.07
N ARG A 34 5.14 25.88 -8.37
CA ARG A 34 6.50 25.75 -8.91
C ARG A 34 6.58 24.63 -9.95
N LEU A 35 6.01 23.46 -9.67
CA LEU A 35 5.93 22.36 -10.64
C LEU A 35 5.17 22.79 -11.89
N HIS A 36 4.01 23.45 -11.72
CA HIS A 36 3.20 23.92 -12.83
C HIS A 36 3.99 24.84 -13.77
N ARG A 37 4.73 25.81 -13.21
CA ARG A 37 5.56 26.73 -14.01
C ARG A 37 6.67 25.99 -14.76
N LEU A 38 7.27 24.98 -14.13
CA LEU A 38 8.34 24.20 -14.76
C LEU A 38 7.80 23.34 -15.90
N VAL A 39 6.66 22.66 -15.69
CA VAL A 39 5.99 21.87 -16.74
C VAL A 39 5.53 22.75 -17.89
N GLU A 40 4.96 23.94 -17.63
CA GLU A 40 4.59 24.89 -18.69
C GLU A 40 5.77 25.34 -19.56
N GLN A 41 6.98 25.33 -19.02
CA GLN A 41 8.19 25.77 -19.72
C GLN A 41 8.88 24.63 -20.48
N GLU A 42 8.92 23.44 -19.89
CA GLU A 42 9.81 22.36 -20.32
C GLU A 42 9.10 21.15 -20.93
N ALA A 43 7.81 20.94 -20.62
CA ALA A 43 7.09 19.76 -21.08
C ALA A 43 6.54 19.94 -22.50
N ALA A 44 6.60 18.89 -23.32
CA ALA A 44 6.00 18.89 -24.65
C ALA A 44 4.46 18.82 -24.60
N ALA A 45 3.92 18.25 -23.52
CA ALA A 45 2.48 18.15 -23.27
C ALA A 45 2.18 18.47 -21.80
N PHE A 46 1.13 19.25 -21.56
CA PHE A 46 0.70 19.65 -20.23
C PHE A 46 -0.48 18.79 -19.76
N ASP A 47 -0.33 18.12 -18.62
CA ASP A 47 -1.42 17.47 -17.89
C ASP A 47 -1.37 17.84 -16.40
N GLU A 48 -2.42 18.53 -15.95
CA GLU A 48 -2.61 18.97 -14.57
C GLU A 48 -2.68 17.76 -13.60
N GLN A 49 -3.22 16.62 -14.03
CA GLN A 49 -3.34 15.42 -13.19
C GLN A 49 -1.98 14.81 -12.89
N LEU A 50 -1.02 14.90 -13.81
CA LEU A 50 0.33 14.41 -13.56
C LEU A 50 1.02 15.25 -12.47
N ILE A 51 0.81 16.57 -12.42
CA ILE A 51 1.35 17.41 -11.35
C ILE A 51 0.76 16.99 -9.99
N LEU A 52 -0.56 16.75 -9.93
CA LEU A 52 -1.22 16.30 -8.69
C LEU A 52 -0.68 14.93 -8.23
N PHE A 53 -0.41 14.00 -9.15
CA PHE A 53 0.22 12.73 -8.82
C PHE A 53 1.60 12.91 -8.17
N LEU A 54 2.46 13.76 -8.75
CA LEU A 54 3.79 14.01 -8.17
C LEU A 54 3.69 14.67 -6.79
N LEU A 55 2.67 15.49 -6.54
CA LEU A 55 2.42 16.07 -5.21
C LEU A 55 2.03 15.01 -4.18
N LEU A 56 1.15 14.06 -4.53
CA LEU A 56 0.78 12.95 -3.63
C LEU A 56 1.99 12.05 -3.32
N TYR A 57 2.81 11.73 -4.32
CA TYR A 57 4.09 11.04 -4.11
C TYR A 57 5.03 11.82 -3.18
N THR A 58 5.10 13.15 -3.36
CA THR A 58 5.92 14.02 -2.50
C THR A 58 5.38 14.05 -1.07
N GLU A 59 4.06 14.11 -0.88
CA GLU A 59 3.43 14.03 0.43
C GLU A 59 3.73 12.68 1.09
N ASN A 60 3.55 11.55 0.40
CA ASN A 60 3.89 10.22 0.92
C ASN A 60 5.36 10.17 1.36
N THR A 61 6.27 10.67 0.53
CA THR A 61 7.71 10.74 0.82
C THR A 61 8.02 11.56 2.06
N VAL A 62 7.39 12.74 2.22
CA VAL A 62 7.47 13.58 3.43
C VAL A 62 6.92 12.85 4.66
N SER A 63 5.82 12.13 4.47
CA SER A 63 5.01 11.62 5.57
C SER A 63 5.59 10.37 6.17
N ILE A 64 5.86 9.37 5.35
CA ILE A 64 6.24 8.04 5.79
C ILE A 64 7.23 7.35 4.86
N GLY A 65 7.52 7.91 3.68
CA GLY A 65 8.47 7.30 2.74
C GLY A 65 8.05 5.93 2.20
N LEU A 66 6.75 5.60 2.22
CA LEU A 66 6.26 4.29 1.81
C LEU A 66 6.57 4.01 0.33
N ASP A 67 6.39 5.00 -0.53
CA ASP A 67 6.66 4.88 -1.96
C ASP A 67 8.14 4.62 -2.22
N GLY A 68 9.01 5.26 -1.43
CA GLY A 68 10.46 5.05 -1.48
C GLY A 68 10.83 3.58 -1.21
N VAL A 69 10.15 2.91 -0.27
CA VAL A 69 10.37 1.49 0.00
C VAL A 69 10.13 0.66 -1.26
N TYR A 70 9.03 0.92 -1.97
CA TYR A 70 8.65 0.17 -3.15
C TYR A 70 9.47 0.57 -4.39
N GLU A 71 9.82 1.84 -4.51
CA GLU A 71 10.74 2.37 -5.54
C GLU A 71 12.11 1.66 -5.49
N TYR A 72 12.68 1.48 -4.29
CA TYR A 72 13.94 0.76 -4.15
C TYR A 72 13.77 -0.75 -4.31
N ARG A 73 12.67 -1.32 -3.79
CA ARG A 73 12.46 -2.77 -3.78
C ARG A 73 12.11 -3.33 -5.17
N TYR A 74 11.44 -2.56 -6.02
CA TYR A 74 10.87 -3.03 -7.29
C TYR A 74 11.41 -2.25 -8.48
N ARG A 75 12.10 -2.95 -9.39
CA ARG A 75 12.65 -2.38 -10.62
C ARG A 75 11.57 -1.84 -11.55
N SER A 76 10.37 -2.40 -11.49
CA SER A 76 9.20 -1.97 -12.27
C SER A 76 8.62 -0.64 -11.82
N VAL A 77 8.87 -0.22 -10.58
CA VAL A 77 8.55 1.12 -10.10
C VAL A 77 9.59 2.08 -10.65
N GLY A 78 10.88 1.81 -10.39
CA GLY A 78 12.00 2.63 -10.80
C GLY A 78 11.94 4.05 -10.22
N ASN A 79 12.78 4.96 -10.71
CA ASN A 79 12.77 6.33 -10.22
C ASN A 79 11.46 7.04 -10.62
N VAL A 80 10.59 7.32 -9.64
CA VAL A 80 9.23 7.82 -9.88
C VAL A 80 9.27 9.22 -10.49
N VAL A 81 10.13 10.10 -9.98
CA VAL A 81 10.32 11.47 -10.49
C VAL A 81 10.80 11.46 -11.95
N SER A 82 11.75 10.59 -12.28
CA SER A 82 12.30 10.47 -13.63
C SER A 82 11.25 9.90 -14.58
N SER A 83 10.53 8.84 -14.18
CA SER A 83 9.43 8.27 -14.96
C SER A 83 8.33 9.31 -15.23
N TRP A 84 8.06 10.16 -14.25
CA TRP A 84 7.12 11.27 -14.38
C TRP A 84 7.61 12.31 -15.39
N CYS A 85 8.88 12.73 -15.32
CA CYS A 85 9.47 13.68 -16.27
C CYS A 85 9.50 13.11 -17.69
N GLU A 86 9.85 11.82 -17.84
CA GLU A 86 9.84 11.11 -19.13
C GLU A 86 8.43 11.07 -19.75
N SER A 87 7.38 10.88 -18.93
CA SER A 87 6.00 10.91 -19.41
C SER A 87 5.55 12.27 -19.97
N LEU A 88 6.26 13.32 -19.58
CA LEU A 88 6.06 14.71 -20.02
C LEU A 88 7.04 15.14 -21.14
N ASP A 89 7.90 14.22 -21.61
CA ASP A 89 8.97 14.48 -22.59
C ASP A 89 9.90 15.63 -22.17
N MET A 90 10.21 15.71 -20.86
CA MET A 90 11.08 16.74 -20.30
C MET A 90 12.56 16.41 -20.54
N SER A 91 13.37 17.46 -20.70
CA SER A 91 14.83 17.32 -20.86
C SER A 91 15.49 16.77 -19.58
N ALA A 92 16.66 16.14 -19.71
CA ALA A 92 17.42 15.65 -18.54
C ALA A 92 17.80 16.77 -17.56
N GLU A 93 18.00 18.00 -18.06
CA GLU A 93 18.22 19.18 -17.22
C GLU A 93 16.96 19.52 -16.41
N ALA A 94 15.80 19.55 -17.06
CA ALA A 94 14.51 19.78 -16.40
C ALA A 94 14.19 18.68 -15.38
N THR A 95 14.44 17.40 -15.72
CA THR A 95 14.33 16.27 -14.79
C THR A 95 15.18 16.49 -13.53
N SER A 96 16.45 16.91 -13.71
CA SER A 96 17.33 17.21 -12.58
C SER A 96 16.85 18.39 -11.73
N GLN A 97 16.14 19.36 -12.32
CA GLN A 97 15.53 20.46 -11.59
C GLN A 97 14.32 19.99 -10.78
N VAL A 98 13.47 19.13 -11.34
CA VAL A 98 12.32 18.52 -10.63
C VAL A 98 12.83 17.70 -9.46
N ASP A 99 13.81 16.82 -9.68
CA ASP A 99 14.38 15.94 -8.65
C ASP A 99 14.95 16.72 -7.46
N ARG A 100 15.77 17.75 -7.74
CA ARG A 100 16.28 18.65 -6.70
C ARG A 100 15.15 19.36 -5.97
N PHE A 101 14.13 19.80 -6.71
CA PHE A 101 13.01 20.52 -6.14
C PHE A 101 12.16 19.65 -5.22
N VAL A 102 11.85 18.41 -5.61
CA VAL A 102 11.15 17.42 -4.78
C VAL A 102 11.98 17.09 -3.55
N SER A 103 13.28 16.84 -3.71
CA SER A 103 14.20 16.59 -2.59
C SER A 103 14.26 17.75 -1.59
N GLU A 104 14.30 19.00 -2.10
CA GLU A 104 14.22 20.19 -1.26
C GLU A 104 12.86 20.33 -0.55
N ALA A 105 11.76 19.97 -1.21
CA ALA A 105 10.44 19.98 -0.58
C ALA A 105 10.39 18.96 0.56
N VAL A 106 10.87 17.74 0.34
CA VAL A 106 10.91 16.68 1.36
C VAL A 106 11.67 17.13 2.61
N THR A 107 12.81 17.78 2.43
CA THR A 107 13.64 18.26 3.56
C THR A 107 13.05 19.46 4.31
N LYS A 108 12.20 20.27 3.66
CA LYS A 108 11.63 21.49 4.24
C LYS A 108 10.20 21.31 4.76
N ALA A 109 9.61 20.14 4.54
CA ALA A 109 8.21 19.93 4.82
C ALA A 109 7.90 20.05 6.32
N PRO A 110 6.76 20.68 6.66
CA PRO A 110 6.27 20.69 8.04
C PRO A 110 5.74 19.29 8.44
N CYS A 111 5.27 19.16 9.69
CA CYS A 111 4.50 17.97 10.10
C CYS A 111 3.40 17.64 9.08
N SER A 112 3.32 16.38 8.66
CA SER A 112 2.43 15.93 7.59
C SER A 112 1.03 15.58 8.10
N ALA A 113 -0.02 16.03 7.39
CA ALA A 113 -1.40 15.63 7.63
C ALA A 113 -1.61 14.13 7.43
N LEU A 114 -0.97 13.54 6.42
CA LEU A 114 -1.07 12.10 6.13
C LEU A 114 -0.56 11.27 7.30
N ARG A 115 0.65 11.58 7.78
CA ARG A 115 1.26 10.92 8.94
C ARG A 115 0.37 11.06 10.17
N GLY A 116 -0.08 12.28 10.47
CA GLY A 116 -0.97 12.55 11.60
C GLY A 116 -2.29 11.77 11.52
N TRP A 117 -2.89 11.69 10.33
CA TRP A 117 -4.11 10.93 10.09
C TRP A 117 -3.89 9.42 10.28
N MET A 118 -2.80 8.87 9.73
CA MET A 118 -2.46 7.45 9.89
C MET A 118 -2.25 7.10 11.36
N THR A 119 -1.42 7.86 12.08
CA THR A 119 -1.17 7.66 13.51
C THR A 119 -2.47 7.73 14.31
N ALA A 120 -3.34 8.72 14.01
CA ALA A 120 -4.63 8.85 14.68
C ALA A 120 -5.59 7.69 14.38
N CYS A 121 -5.59 7.13 13.17
CA CYS A 121 -6.39 5.97 12.81
C CYS A 121 -5.90 4.70 13.54
N VAL A 122 -4.58 4.46 13.56
CA VAL A 122 -3.98 3.30 14.23
C VAL A 122 -4.21 3.34 15.74
N LEU A 123 -4.01 4.49 16.38
CA LEU A 123 -4.14 4.64 17.83
C LEU A 123 -5.58 4.85 18.31
N SER A 124 -6.54 4.99 17.39
CA SER A 124 -7.95 5.21 17.76
C SER A 124 -8.58 4.02 18.50
N GLY A 125 -8.04 2.81 18.32
CA GLY A 125 -8.67 1.58 18.79
C GLY A 125 -9.92 1.15 18.01
N ASP A 126 -10.27 1.89 16.95
CA ASP A 126 -11.43 1.64 16.09
C ASP A 126 -10.99 0.88 14.81
N PHE A 127 -11.47 -0.35 14.68
CA PHE A 127 -11.16 -1.19 13.52
C PHE A 127 -11.67 -0.60 12.19
N SER A 128 -12.80 0.12 12.20
CA SER A 128 -13.32 0.75 10.99
C SER A 128 -12.35 1.81 10.47
N ARG A 129 -11.85 2.67 11.38
CA ARG A 129 -10.88 3.72 11.02
C ARG A 129 -9.55 3.16 10.55
N LEU A 130 -9.06 2.10 11.20
CA LEU A 130 -7.87 1.37 10.76
C LEU A 130 -8.07 0.78 9.36
N GLY A 131 -9.20 0.11 9.14
CA GLY A 131 -9.54 -0.50 7.85
C GLY A 131 -9.69 0.52 6.72
N GLU A 132 -10.37 1.64 6.96
CA GLU A 132 -10.45 2.76 6.01
C GLU A 132 -9.06 3.29 5.64
N MET A 133 -8.19 3.48 6.63
CA MET A 133 -6.84 3.96 6.39
C MET A 133 -6.02 2.98 5.57
N LEU A 134 -5.99 1.70 5.94
CA LEU A 134 -5.20 0.69 5.22
C LEU A 134 -5.76 0.38 3.83
N THR A 135 -7.08 0.53 3.62
CA THR A 135 -7.69 0.32 2.29
C THR A 135 -7.55 1.53 1.36
N TRP A 136 -7.26 2.73 1.89
CA TRP A 136 -7.02 3.92 1.09
C TRP A 136 -5.76 3.78 0.20
N PHE A 137 -4.66 3.25 0.75
CA PHE A 137 -3.42 3.03 0.00
C PHE A 137 -3.58 2.16 -1.26
N PRO A 138 -4.09 0.90 -1.20
CA PRO A 138 -4.28 0.09 -2.39
C PRO A 138 -5.31 0.65 -3.38
N GLN A 139 -6.13 1.63 -2.96
CA GLN A 139 -7.09 2.30 -3.84
C GLN A 139 -6.47 3.50 -4.57
N GLU A 140 -5.75 4.35 -3.84
CA GLU A 140 -5.35 5.68 -4.31
C GLU A 140 -3.84 5.80 -4.61
N ASP A 141 -3.00 4.94 -4.04
CA ASP A 141 -1.54 5.01 -4.20
C ASP A 141 -1.08 4.38 -5.53
N GLN A 142 -0.69 5.24 -6.48
CA GLN A 142 -0.29 4.80 -7.82
C GLN A 142 1.04 4.05 -7.85
N VAL A 143 1.94 4.22 -6.87
CA VAL A 143 3.17 3.44 -6.79
C VAL A 143 2.83 2.00 -6.43
N MET A 144 1.94 1.80 -5.46
CA MET A 144 1.44 0.46 -5.10
C MET A 144 0.76 -0.26 -6.27
N TRP A 145 0.03 0.46 -7.13
CA TRP A 145 -0.58 -0.13 -8.33
C TRP A 145 0.41 -0.79 -9.29
N ARG A 146 1.68 -0.35 -9.30
CA ARG A 146 2.73 -0.95 -10.14
C ARG A 146 3.27 -2.28 -9.60
N ILE A 147 3.10 -2.52 -8.30
CA ILE A 147 3.63 -3.71 -7.63
C ILE A 147 2.56 -4.76 -7.33
N PHE A 148 1.29 -4.45 -7.57
CA PHE A 148 0.23 -5.44 -7.45
C PHE A 148 0.28 -6.48 -8.57
N PRO A 149 -0.08 -7.73 -8.26
CA PRO A 149 -0.29 -8.74 -9.28
C PRO A 149 -1.50 -8.38 -10.15
N ASP A 150 -1.78 -9.18 -11.19
CA ASP A 150 -2.99 -9.02 -11.99
C ASP A 150 -4.26 -9.28 -11.16
N LEU A 151 -4.79 -8.21 -10.55
CA LEU A 151 -5.90 -8.24 -9.60
C LEU A 151 -7.21 -8.78 -10.19
N ARG A 152 -7.32 -8.90 -11.53
CA ARG A 152 -8.51 -9.47 -12.18
C ARG A 152 -8.78 -10.90 -11.75
N PHE A 153 -7.75 -11.67 -11.39
CA PHE A 153 -7.91 -13.03 -10.89
C PHE A 153 -8.59 -13.04 -9.51
N ARG A 154 -8.10 -12.23 -8.56
CA ARG A 154 -8.73 -12.05 -7.25
C ARG A 154 -10.14 -11.47 -7.36
N GLU A 155 -10.32 -10.40 -8.14
CA GLU A 155 -11.62 -9.75 -8.31
C GLU A 155 -12.67 -10.75 -8.85
N MET A 156 -12.28 -11.60 -9.81
CA MET A 156 -13.17 -12.64 -10.34
C MET A 156 -13.46 -13.75 -9.31
N MET A 157 -12.50 -14.12 -8.48
CA MET A 157 -12.73 -15.07 -7.38
C MET A 157 -13.75 -14.50 -6.38
N PHE A 158 -13.54 -13.27 -5.91
CA PHE A 158 -14.46 -12.61 -4.99
C PHE A 158 -15.84 -12.41 -5.61
N ARG A 159 -15.91 -12.09 -6.91
CA ARG A 159 -17.20 -11.99 -7.64
C ARG A 159 -17.94 -13.30 -7.69
N ARG A 160 -17.26 -14.43 -7.94
CA ARG A 160 -17.90 -15.76 -7.95
C ARG A 160 -18.46 -16.12 -6.58
N LEU A 161 -17.80 -15.69 -5.51
CA LEU A 161 -18.24 -15.92 -4.14
C LEU A 161 -19.44 -15.03 -3.76
N THR A 162 -19.35 -13.73 -4.04
CA THR A 162 -20.34 -12.72 -3.60
C THR A 162 -21.56 -12.63 -4.50
N GLY A 163 -21.40 -12.90 -5.80
CA GLY A 163 -22.44 -12.74 -6.82
C GLY A 163 -22.60 -11.30 -7.34
N ASP A 164 -21.95 -10.31 -6.72
CA ASP A 164 -22.02 -8.91 -7.10
C ASP A 164 -20.65 -8.21 -7.08
N TRP A 165 -20.49 -7.19 -7.92
CA TRP A 165 -19.20 -6.52 -8.08
C TRP A 165 -18.83 -5.58 -6.93
N GLN A 166 -19.82 -5.01 -6.25
CA GLN A 166 -19.58 -4.02 -5.21
C GLN A 166 -18.98 -4.71 -3.98
N THR A 167 -19.59 -5.80 -3.53
CA THR A 167 -19.10 -6.63 -2.43
C THR A 167 -17.76 -7.29 -2.80
N ALA A 168 -17.61 -7.75 -4.05
CA ALA A 168 -16.33 -8.31 -4.50
C ALA A 168 -15.17 -7.32 -4.39
N ARG A 169 -15.39 -6.06 -4.76
CA ARG A 169 -14.38 -5.00 -4.62
C ARG A 169 -14.06 -4.66 -3.17
N GLN A 170 -15.07 -4.63 -2.30
CA GLN A 170 -14.83 -4.45 -0.86
C GLN A 170 -13.95 -5.56 -0.29
N MET A 171 -14.19 -6.81 -0.71
CA MET A 171 -13.34 -7.94 -0.30
C MET A 171 -11.92 -7.84 -0.89
N LEU A 172 -11.77 -7.40 -2.15
CA LEU A 172 -10.47 -7.18 -2.78
C LEU A 172 -9.65 -6.12 -2.03
N TRP A 173 -10.24 -4.97 -1.71
CA TRP A 173 -9.51 -3.92 -1.00
C TRP A 173 -9.14 -4.32 0.42
N ALA A 174 -10.03 -5.03 1.12
CA ALA A 174 -9.71 -5.62 2.42
C ALA A 174 -8.56 -6.64 2.33
N ASP A 175 -8.53 -7.45 1.28
CA ASP A 175 -7.46 -8.43 1.04
C ASP A 175 -6.12 -7.72 0.80
N LEU A 176 -6.10 -6.69 -0.07
CA LEU A 176 -4.87 -5.93 -0.32
C LEU A 176 -4.38 -5.15 0.91
N ALA A 177 -5.31 -4.62 1.72
CA ALA A 177 -4.98 -3.85 2.91
C ALA A 177 -4.36 -4.70 4.05
N PHE A 178 -4.84 -5.93 4.22
CA PHE A 178 -4.49 -6.76 5.39
C PHE A 178 -3.72 -8.03 5.08
N ASN A 179 -3.90 -8.61 3.89
CA ASN A 179 -3.45 -9.97 3.56
C ASN A 179 -2.43 -10.02 2.42
N TRP A 180 -2.37 -9.01 1.55
CA TRP A 180 -1.33 -8.93 0.53
C TRP A 180 0.03 -8.68 1.19
N CYS A 181 1.01 -9.46 0.76
CA CYS A 181 2.40 -9.30 1.15
C CYS A 181 3.23 -8.97 -0.08
N ASP A 182 4.22 -8.12 0.13
CA ASP A 182 5.24 -7.84 -0.86
C ASP A 182 6.20 -9.03 -1.04
N LYS A 183 7.23 -8.88 -1.89
CA LYS A 183 8.18 -9.97 -2.17
C LYS A 183 9.09 -10.35 -0.99
N ARG A 184 9.10 -9.55 0.07
CA ARG A 184 9.78 -9.85 1.35
C ARG A 184 8.85 -10.55 2.34
N GLY A 185 7.57 -10.71 1.99
CA GLY A 185 6.56 -11.27 2.89
C GLY A 185 5.99 -10.24 3.87
N ASP A 186 6.34 -8.95 3.74
CA ASP A 186 5.80 -7.91 4.60
C ASP A 186 4.41 -7.50 4.10
N SER A 187 3.44 -7.43 5.01
CA SER A 187 2.16 -6.79 4.72
C SER A 187 2.30 -5.26 4.68
N LEU A 188 1.25 -4.57 4.19
CA LEU A 188 1.21 -3.11 4.22
C LEU A 188 1.37 -2.57 5.65
N ALA A 189 0.66 -3.16 6.62
CA ALA A 189 0.76 -2.77 8.03
C ALA A 189 2.19 -2.89 8.58
N VAL A 190 2.88 -3.99 8.27
CA VAL A 190 4.28 -4.21 8.68
C VAL A 190 5.21 -3.20 8.01
N THR A 191 4.99 -2.90 6.74
CA THR A 191 5.80 -1.91 6.01
C THR A 191 5.64 -0.51 6.61
N ILE A 192 4.40 -0.09 6.89
CA ILE A 192 4.12 1.19 7.57
C ILE A 192 4.73 1.20 8.97
N ALA A 193 4.66 0.11 9.74
CA ALA A 193 5.28 0.03 11.05
C ALA A 193 6.81 0.23 11.00
N LYS A 194 7.48 -0.37 10.00
CA LYS A 194 8.92 -0.15 9.76
C LYS A 194 9.21 1.30 9.42
N GLN A 195 8.40 1.93 8.58
CA GLN A 195 8.55 3.35 8.24
C GLN A 195 8.31 4.28 9.43
N PHE A 196 7.28 4.05 10.24
CA PHE A 196 7.07 4.81 11.48
C PHE A 196 8.28 4.75 12.40
N ARG A 197 8.92 3.58 12.55
CA ARG A 197 10.16 3.46 13.33
C ARG A 197 11.32 4.24 12.71
N TYR A 198 11.45 4.21 11.40
CA TYR A 198 12.47 4.97 10.69
C TYR A 198 12.31 6.48 10.96
N GLU A 199 11.09 6.98 10.81
CA GLU A 199 10.71 8.39 11.02
C GLU A 199 10.97 8.89 12.43
N THR A 200 11.02 8.01 13.45
CA THR A 200 11.35 8.40 14.84
C THR A 200 12.73 9.06 15.00
N SER A 201 13.59 8.96 13.98
CA SER A 201 14.91 9.61 13.94
C SER A 201 14.85 11.09 13.58
N PHE A 202 13.72 11.56 13.03
CA PHE A 202 13.58 12.89 12.45
C PHE A 202 12.52 13.75 13.15
N VAL A 203 11.91 13.26 14.23
CA VAL A 203 10.82 13.92 14.95
C VAL A 203 11.13 14.15 16.42
N GLU A 204 10.39 15.07 17.03
CA GLU A 204 10.50 15.41 18.45
C GLU A 204 9.97 14.28 19.36
N ALA A 205 10.33 14.34 20.64
CA ALA A 205 10.10 13.25 21.60
C ALA A 205 8.62 12.83 21.75
N GLU A 206 7.68 13.76 21.65
CA GLU A 206 6.24 13.47 21.76
C GLU A 206 5.72 12.71 20.53
N GLU A 207 6.01 13.21 19.31
CA GLU A 207 5.64 12.54 18.06
C GLU A 207 6.32 11.17 17.95
N LYS A 208 7.60 11.08 18.36
CA LYS A 208 8.34 9.83 18.43
C LYS A 208 7.62 8.75 19.24
N ALA A 209 7.07 9.10 20.40
CA ALA A 209 6.36 8.14 21.24
C ALA A 209 5.10 7.61 20.54
N LEU A 210 4.35 8.50 19.90
CA LEU A 210 3.14 8.14 19.14
C LEU A 210 3.46 7.25 17.94
N LEU A 211 4.53 7.54 17.19
CA LEU A 211 4.96 6.71 16.06
C LEU A 211 5.40 5.32 16.51
N MET A 212 6.12 5.22 17.63
CA MET A 212 6.52 3.92 18.19
C MET A 212 5.31 3.09 18.62
N GLU A 213 4.37 3.70 19.35
CA GLU A 213 3.13 3.02 19.79
C GLU A 213 2.29 2.57 18.58
N ALA A 214 2.19 3.42 17.55
CA ALA A 214 1.48 3.08 16.32
C ALA A 214 2.16 1.93 15.57
N ALA A 215 3.49 1.92 15.49
CA ALA A 215 4.25 0.84 14.88
C ALA A 215 4.06 -0.50 15.61
N GLU A 216 4.09 -0.50 16.95
CA GLU A 216 3.81 -1.70 17.75
C GLU A 216 2.39 -2.22 17.55
N THR A 217 1.43 -1.30 17.46
CA THR A 217 0.02 -1.62 17.22
C THR A 217 -0.18 -2.25 15.84
N LEU A 218 0.49 -1.73 14.80
CA LEU A 218 0.44 -2.27 13.45
C LEU A 218 1.09 -3.66 13.34
N ASP A 219 2.24 -3.87 14.00
CA ASP A 219 2.91 -5.18 14.02
C ASP A 219 2.10 -6.26 14.75
N ALA A 220 1.25 -5.87 15.68
CA ALA A 220 0.36 -6.78 16.39
C ALA A 220 -0.86 -7.21 15.57
N ILE A 221 -1.07 -6.64 14.37
CA ILE A 221 -2.16 -7.03 13.48
C ILE A 221 -1.88 -8.42 12.92
N HIS A 222 -2.85 -9.33 13.12
CA HIS A 222 -2.82 -10.66 12.51
C HIS A 222 -4.01 -10.83 11.59
N ALA A 223 -3.77 -11.09 10.31
CA ALA A 223 -4.83 -11.28 9.33
C ALA A 223 -4.91 -12.75 8.89
N GLU A 224 -6.13 -13.24 8.73
CA GLU A 224 -6.43 -14.49 8.05
C GLU A 224 -7.06 -14.15 6.70
N GLN A 225 -6.44 -14.66 5.64
CA GLN A 225 -6.99 -14.60 4.29
C GLN A 225 -8.40 -15.17 4.26
N LEU A 226 -9.12 -14.88 3.18
CA LEU A 226 -10.46 -15.39 2.98
C LEU A 226 -10.43 -16.91 3.16
N ASP A 227 -11.22 -17.41 4.11
CA ASP A 227 -11.52 -18.83 4.26
C ASP A 227 -12.97 -19.05 4.71
N THR A 228 -13.32 -20.29 4.99
CA THR A 228 -14.65 -20.73 5.38
C THR A 228 -14.68 -21.24 6.80
N TYR A 229 -15.72 -20.82 7.49
CA TYR A 229 -15.89 -21.02 8.91
C TYR A 229 -17.30 -21.52 9.19
N THR A 230 -17.40 -22.41 10.17
CA THR A 230 -18.68 -22.82 10.75
C THR A 230 -19.00 -21.90 11.93
N VAL A 231 -20.17 -21.30 11.92
CA VAL A 231 -20.72 -20.56 13.06
C VAL A 231 -21.19 -21.55 14.11
N ILE A 232 -20.57 -21.51 15.28
CA ILE A 232 -20.79 -22.49 16.35
C ILE A 232 -21.34 -21.84 17.63
N GLY A 233 -21.47 -20.52 17.63
CA GLY A 233 -22.03 -19.75 18.72
C GLY A 233 -22.38 -18.33 18.29
N ARG A 234 -23.38 -17.77 18.96
CA ARG A 234 -23.80 -16.37 18.81
C ARG A 234 -23.88 -15.76 20.19
N ASN A 235 -23.01 -14.79 20.47
CA ASN A 235 -22.95 -14.13 21.78
C ASN A 235 -23.92 -12.95 21.83
N ASN A 236 -24.02 -12.19 20.74
CA ASN A 236 -25.01 -11.13 20.57
C ASN A 236 -25.33 -10.92 19.07
N GLU A 237 -25.93 -9.78 18.71
CA GLU A 237 -26.31 -9.52 17.32
C GLU A 237 -25.14 -9.33 16.34
N ASN A 238 -23.98 -8.89 16.84
CA ASN A 238 -22.79 -8.55 16.05
C ASN A 238 -21.59 -9.46 16.37
N VAL A 239 -21.72 -10.39 17.33
CA VAL A 239 -20.59 -11.18 17.83
C VAL A 239 -20.88 -12.66 17.72
N LEU A 240 -20.08 -13.34 16.92
CA LEU A 240 -20.17 -14.79 16.66
C LEU A 240 -18.92 -15.52 17.15
N THR A 241 -19.06 -16.82 17.34
CA THR A 241 -17.94 -17.75 17.50
C THR A 241 -17.82 -18.58 16.24
N LEU A 242 -16.64 -18.52 15.62
CA LEU A 242 -16.34 -19.17 14.35
C LEU A 242 -15.38 -20.34 14.57
N ARG A 243 -15.57 -21.43 13.83
CA ARG A 243 -14.66 -22.57 13.79
C ARG A 243 -14.14 -22.74 12.37
N HIS A 244 -12.83 -22.68 12.21
CA HIS A 244 -12.17 -22.96 10.95
C HIS A 244 -12.16 -24.48 10.66
N ARG A 245 -11.96 -24.86 9.41
CA ARG A 245 -11.97 -26.28 8.99
C ARG A 245 -10.87 -27.12 9.64
N ASP A 246 -9.74 -26.52 9.96
CA ASP A 246 -8.63 -27.16 10.69
C ASP A 246 -8.91 -27.37 12.20
N GLY A 247 -10.04 -26.89 12.69
CA GLY A 247 -10.45 -26.99 14.10
C GLY A 247 -10.09 -25.78 14.96
N ARG A 248 -9.35 -24.78 14.46
CA ARG A 248 -9.11 -23.52 15.18
C ARG A 248 -10.44 -22.83 15.48
N VAL A 249 -10.56 -22.27 16.69
CA VAL A 249 -11.77 -21.56 17.14
C VAL A 249 -11.45 -20.10 17.38
N PHE A 250 -12.18 -19.23 16.70
CA PHE A 250 -12.13 -17.79 16.87
C PHE A 250 -13.34 -17.36 17.71
N GLN A 251 -13.06 -16.97 18.95
CA GLN A 251 -14.08 -16.50 19.88
C GLN A 251 -14.30 -15.00 19.72
N ASN A 252 -15.53 -14.55 19.94
CA ASN A 252 -15.90 -13.13 19.94
C ASN A 252 -15.55 -12.40 18.63
N VAL A 253 -15.79 -13.03 17.49
CA VAL A 253 -15.60 -12.40 16.17
C VAL A 253 -16.64 -11.32 15.96
N ILE A 254 -16.19 -10.09 15.75
CA ILE A 254 -17.01 -8.88 15.65
C ILE A 254 -17.37 -8.60 14.20
N PHE A 255 -18.66 -8.47 13.93
CA PHE A 255 -19.22 -8.00 12.68
C PHE A 255 -19.44 -6.48 12.76
N PRO A 256 -19.10 -5.73 11.69
CA PRO A 256 -19.37 -4.29 11.64
C PRO A 256 -20.87 -3.98 11.56
N THR A 257 -21.68 -4.93 11.07
CA THR A 257 -23.14 -4.80 10.96
C THR A 257 -23.86 -5.97 11.64
N PRO A 258 -25.08 -5.75 12.16
CA PRO A 258 -25.88 -6.82 12.75
C PRO A 258 -26.12 -7.98 11.81
N VAL A 259 -25.80 -9.18 12.30
CA VAL A 259 -26.08 -10.42 11.59
C VAL A 259 -27.59 -10.66 11.65
N PRO A 260 -28.26 -10.91 10.51
CA PRO A 260 -29.68 -11.27 10.52
C PRO A 260 -29.97 -12.46 11.47
N LYS A 261 -31.20 -12.55 11.99
CA LYS A 261 -31.60 -13.72 12.80
C LYS A 261 -31.91 -14.93 11.92
N ASP A 262 -32.44 -14.68 10.73
CA ASP A 262 -32.92 -15.70 9.80
C ASP A 262 -31.89 -16.02 8.73
N VAL A 263 -30.65 -16.32 9.16
CA VAL A 263 -29.61 -16.74 8.23
C VAL A 263 -29.83 -18.21 7.87
N PRO A 264 -29.96 -18.55 6.57
CA PRO A 264 -30.34 -19.90 6.15
C PRO A 264 -29.23 -20.94 6.35
N SER A 265 -28.01 -20.54 6.69
CA SER A 265 -26.85 -21.42 6.81
C SER A 265 -25.94 -21.05 7.97
N HIS A 266 -25.19 -22.04 8.44
CA HIS A 266 -24.20 -21.90 9.50
C HIS A 266 -22.77 -21.76 8.96
N TYR A 267 -22.58 -21.74 7.64
CA TYR A 267 -21.28 -21.61 7.02
C TYR A 267 -21.07 -20.20 6.46
N LEU A 268 -19.88 -19.66 6.69
CA LEU A 268 -19.50 -18.31 6.33
C LEU A 268 -18.16 -18.31 5.61
N ALA A 269 -18.07 -17.66 4.46
CA ALA A 269 -16.80 -17.29 3.85
C ALA A 269 -16.45 -15.85 4.23
N VAL A 270 -15.30 -15.65 4.87
CA VAL A 270 -14.91 -14.33 5.37
C VAL A 270 -13.39 -14.21 5.58
N GLN A 271 -12.90 -12.97 5.57
CA GLN A 271 -11.54 -12.60 6.00
C GLN A 271 -11.58 -12.15 7.46
N LEU A 272 -10.62 -12.58 8.27
CA LEU A 272 -10.55 -12.20 9.68
C LEU A 272 -9.33 -11.32 9.94
N VAL A 273 -9.46 -10.31 10.78
CA VAL A 273 -8.32 -9.50 11.24
C VAL A 273 -8.39 -9.37 12.75
N THR A 274 -7.29 -9.71 13.41
CA THR A 274 -7.12 -9.48 14.85
C THR A 274 -6.36 -8.18 15.05
N TYR A 275 -7.00 -7.26 15.76
CA TYR A 275 -6.48 -5.93 16.08
C TYR A 275 -6.87 -5.59 17.52
N ASN A 276 -5.92 -5.10 18.32
CA ASN A 276 -6.12 -4.82 19.74
C ASN A 276 -6.77 -5.98 20.52
N ASN A 277 -6.26 -7.19 20.31
CA ASN A 277 -6.73 -8.44 20.94
C ASN A 277 -8.20 -8.78 20.67
N LYS A 278 -8.80 -8.21 19.61
CA LYS A 278 -10.16 -8.49 19.16
C LYS A 278 -10.11 -8.94 17.71
N THR A 279 -10.92 -9.92 17.36
CA THR A 279 -11.01 -10.41 15.98
C THR A 279 -12.24 -9.81 15.30
N TYR A 280 -12.04 -9.22 14.14
CA TYR A 280 -13.05 -8.59 13.32
C TYR A 280 -13.17 -9.30 11.99
N ILE A 281 -14.34 -9.17 11.38
CA ILE A 281 -14.48 -9.43 9.96
C ILE A 281 -13.95 -8.26 9.17
N SER A 282 -13.09 -8.54 8.19
CA SER A 282 -12.54 -7.56 7.26
C SER A 282 -13.24 -7.64 5.91
N GLY A 283 -13.69 -6.49 5.40
CA GLY A 283 -14.50 -6.41 4.19
C GLY A 283 -15.92 -6.97 4.40
N SER A 284 -16.30 -7.95 3.58
CA SER A 284 -17.65 -8.50 3.55
C SER A 284 -17.67 -9.99 3.88
N ALA A 285 -18.80 -10.46 4.40
CA ALA A 285 -19.00 -11.86 4.77
C ALA A 285 -20.10 -12.49 3.91
N VAL A 286 -19.87 -13.71 3.42
CA VAL A 286 -20.79 -14.42 2.53
C VAL A 286 -21.27 -15.70 3.19
N TRP A 287 -22.59 -15.85 3.33
CA TRP A 287 -23.20 -17.07 3.86
C TRP A 287 -23.28 -18.14 2.78
N LEU A 288 -22.67 -19.29 3.04
CA LEU A 288 -22.60 -20.41 2.10
C LEU A 288 -23.60 -21.49 2.47
N ASN A 289 -24.29 -22.10 1.51
CA ASN A 289 -25.06 -23.31 1.77
C ASN A 289 -24.14 -24.56 1.86
N GLU A 290 -24.69 -25.69 2.29
CA GLU A 290 -23.94 -26.95 2.41
C GLU A 290 -23.36 -27.45 1.09
N GLU A 291 -24.03 -27.16 -0.03
CA GLU A 291 -23.59 -27.56 -1.37
C GLU A 291 -22.38 -26.74 -1.86
N ALA A 292 -22.29 -25.46 -1.49
CA ALA A 292 -21.19 -24.57 -1.87
C ALA A 292 -19.95 -24.77 -0.99
N LEU A 293 -20.11 -25.31 0.23
CA LEU A 293 -19.01 -25.48 1.17
C LEU A 293 -17.86 -26.36 0.61
N PRO A 294 -18.09 -27.56 0.04
CA PRO A 294 -17.00 -28.37 -0.52
C PRO A 294 -16.34 -27.74 -1.74
N ILE A 295 -17.07 -26.91 -2.49
CA ILE A 295 -16.59 -26.22 -3.70
C ILE A 295 -15.60 -25.14 -3.31
N TRP A 296 -15.83 -24.48 -2.18
CA TRP A 296 -14.98 -23.40 -1.70
C TRP A 296 -13.92 -23.97 -0.74
N ASN A 297 -12.75 -24.33 -1.25
CA ASN A 297 -11.56 -24.68 -0.46
C ASN A 297 -10.57 -23.52 -0.54
N GLY A 298 -10.34 -22.81 0.57
CA GLY A 298 -9.49 -21.62 0.63
C GLY A 298 -8.09 -21.85 0.07
N GLU A 299 -7.41 -22.88 0.57
CA GLU A 299 -6.05 -23.24 0.13
C GLU A 299 -5.99 -23.53 -1.38
N ALA A 300 -6.88 -24.38 -1.89
CA ALA A 300 -6.89 -24.73 -3.31
C ALA A 300 -7.21 -23.53 -4.20
N ASN A 301 -8.16 -22.69 -3.78
CA ASN A 301 -8.55 -21.47 -4.50
C ASN A 301 -7.39 -20.47 -4.54
N TRP A 302 -6.78 -20.17 -3.40
CA TRP A 302 -5.66 -19.22 -3.32
C TRP A 302 -4.45 -19.71 -4.10
N ASN A 303 -4.11 -21.01 -4.01
CA ASN A 303 -3.03 -21.59 -4.81
C ASN A 303 -3.27 -21.44 -6.32
N ASP A 304 -4.50 -21.65 -6.80
CA ASP A 304 -4.88 -21.43 -8.20
C ASP A 304 -4.79 -19.94 -8.59
N ILE A 305 -5.24 -19.03 -7.73
CA ILE A 305 -5.16 -17.58 -7.98
C ILE A 305 -3.71 -17.10 -8.04
N VAL A 306 -2.89 -17.42 -7.04
CA VAL A 306 -1.47 -17.03 -6.99
C VAL A 306 -0.74 -17.57 -8.21
N LYS A 307 -1.03 -18.82 -8.62
CA LYS A 307 -0.44 -19.39 -9.84
C LYS A 307 -0.81 -18.60 -11.09
N LYS A 308 -2.09 -18.22 -11.25
CA LYS A 308 -2.55 -17.41 -12.40
C LYS A 308 -1.92 -16.02 -12.42
N GLU A 309 -1.81 -15.38 -11.26
CA GLU A 309 -1.13 -14.08 -11.10
C GLU A 309 0.34 -14.17 -11.52
N GLN A 310 1.05 -15.19 -11.02
CA GLN A 310 2.44 -15.45 -11.38
C GLN A 310 2.61 -15.78 -12.86
N ASP A 311 1.75 -16.63 -13.42
CA ASP A 311 1.80 -17.00 -14.84
C ASP A 311 1.54 -15.79 -15.74
N ALA A 312 0.59 -14.91 -15.39
CA ALA A 312 0.36 -13.66 -16.12
C ALA A 312 1.57 -12.70 -16.03
N ALA A 313 2.20 -12.59 -14.87
CA ALA A 313 3.36 -11.75 -14.65
C ALA A 313 4.58 -12.18 -15.49
N LYS A 314 4.72 -13.49 -15.82
CA LYS A 314 5.78 -14.00 -16.70
C LYS A 314 5.69 -13.46 -18.13
N PHE A 315 4.49 -13.09 -18.58
CA PHE A 315 4.26 -12.59 -19.94
C PHE A 315 4.24 -11.06 -20.05
N THR A 316 4.37 -10.36 -18.93
CA THR A 316 4.46 -8.90 -18.87
C THR A 316 5.92 -8.51 -18.65
N TYR A 317 6.44 -7.61 -19.47
CA TYR A 317 7.85 -7.21 -19.43
C TYR A 317 7.97 -5.70 -19.37
N PHE A 318 9.02 -5.23 -18.69
CA PHE A 318 9.47 -3.85 -18.73
C PHE A 318 10.97 -3.81 -19.00
N THR A 319 11.47 -2.62 -19.32
CA THR A 319 12.88 -2.37 -19.53
C THR A 319 13.36 -1.47 -18.40
N THR A 320 14.40 -1.89 -17.68
CA THR A 320 15.01 -1.08 -16.63
C THR A 320 15.69 0.16 -17.21
N THR A 321 16.04 1.11 -16.34
CA THR A 321 16.81 2.31 -16.71
C THR A 321 18.12 1.98 -17.43
N PHE A 322 18.72 0.81 -17.17
CA PHE A 322 19.96 0.34 -17.80
C PHE A 322 19.74 -0.51 -19.06
N GLY A 323 18.50 -0.60 -19.56
CA GLY A 323 18.18 -1.29 -20.81
C GLY A 323 17.98 -2.80 -20.65
N LYS A 324 17.94 -3.33 -19.42
CA LYS A 324 17.69 -4.75 -19.18
C LYS A 324 16.19 -5.04 -19.29
N ARG A 325 15.82 -6.01 -20.11
CA ARG A 325 14.43 -6.49 -20.19
C ARG A 325 14.18 -7.52 -19.09
N ILE A 326 13.19 -7.26 -18.24
CA ILE A 326 12.83 -8.09 -17.09
C ILE A 326 11.33 -8.38 -17.12
N SER A 327 10.93 -9.59 -16.75
CA SER A 327 9.51 -9.92 -16.57
C SER A 327 8.99 -9.38 -15.24
N LEU A 328 7.71 -9.02 -15.19
CA LEU A 328 7.08 -8.61 -13.94
C LEU A 328 7.15 -9.75 -12.91
N TYR A 329 7.20 -11.01 -13.34
CA TYR A 329 7.39 -12.15 -12.42
C TYR A 329 8.73 -12.10 -11.68
N GLU A 330 9.82 -11.84 -12.40
CA GLU A 330 11.15 -11.71 -11.80
C GLU A 330 11.17 -10.57 -10.79
N ASP A 331 10.53 -9.44 -11.08
CA ASP A 331 10.54 -8.31 -10.16
C ASP A 331 9.62 -8.49 -8.94
N LEU A 332 8.42 -9.07 -9.14
CA LEU A 332 7.40 -9.20 -8.09
C LEU A 332 7.57 -10.40 -7.16
N TYR A 333 8.15 -11.51 -7.63
CA TYR A 333 8.15 -12.76 -6.88
C TYR A 333 9.53 -13.34 -6.61
N THR A 334 10.59 -12.73 -7.14
CA THR A 334 11.94 -13.23 -6.92
C THR A 334 12.74 -12.27 -6.04
N VAL A 335 13.45 -12.87 -5.09
CA VAL A 335 14.42 -12.21 -4.22
C VAL A 335 15.75 -12.89 -4.49
N PRO A 336 16.86 -12.15 -4.59
CA PRO A 336 18.18 -12.75 -4.74
C PRO A 336 18.46 -13.79 -3.64
N GLU A 337 19.04 -14.93 -4.03
CA GLU A 337 19.40 -15.99 -3.07
C GLU A 337 20.59 -15.60 -2.19
N ASP A 338 21.52 -14.82 -2.75
CA ASP A 338 22.65 -14.29 -2.01
C ASP A 338 22.18 -13.20 -1.02
N PRO A 339 22.44 -13.33 0.29
CA PRO A 339 21.96 -12.37 1.27
C PRO A 339 22.54 -10.96 1.11
N GLU A 340 23.76 -10.82 0.58
CA GLU A 340 24.38 -9.52 0.33
C GLU A 340 23.71 -8.85 -0.88
N GLU A 341 23.51 -9.58 -1.98
CA GLU A 341 22.75 -9.10 -3.13
C GLU A 341 21.31 -8.75 -2.74
N ALA A 342 20.65 -9.58 -1.94
CA ALA A 342 19.30 -9.31 -1.46
C ALA A 342 19.25 -8.03 -0.62
N TYR A 343 20.25 -7.80 0.23
CA TYR A 343 20.34 -6.59 1.01
C TYR A 343 20.50 -5.34 0.14
N TYR A 344 21.35 -5.39 -0.89
CA TYR A 344 21.51 -4.29 -1.84
C TYR A 344 20.28 -4.07 -2.72
N ALA A 345 19.59 -5.15 -3.11
CA ALA A 345 18.36 -5.08 -3.88
C ALA A 345 17.24 -4.35 -3.15
N ASP A 346 17.21 -4.38 -1.81
CA ASP A 346 16.28 -3.58 -1.01
C ASP A 346 16.60 -2.08 -1.02
N MET A 347 17.78 -1.69 -1.49
CA MET A 347 18.20 -0.30 -1.69
C MET A 347 18.20 0.10 -3.18
N GLY A 348 17.56 -0.69 -4.05
CA GLY A 348 17.53 -0.44 -5.49
C GLY A 348 18.86 -0.71 -6.21
N ILE A 349 19.79 -1.41 -5.55
CA ILE A 349 21.09 -1.76 -6.12
C ILE A 349 21.07 -3.23 -6.53
N TYR A 350 21.18 -3.48 -7.82
CA TYR A 350 21.14 -4.83 -8.37
C TYR A 350 22.44 -5.18 -9.07
N PHE A 351 23.03 -6.32 -8.74
CA PHE A 351 24.39 -6.70 -9.18
C PHE A 351 24.50 -7.08 -10.65
N ASP A 352 23.36 -7.36 -11.28
CA ASP A 352 23.23 -7.62 -12.71
C ASP A 352 23.08 -6.35 -13.55
N GLU A 353 23.15 -5.17 -12.93
CA GLU A 353 23.11 -3.85 -13.57
C GLU A 353 24.29 -2.96 -13.11
N PRO A 354 24.70 -1.97 -13.92
CA PRO A 354 25.80 -1.07 -13.53
C PRO A 354 25.50 -0.33 -12.23
N ASN A 355 26.45 -0.33 -11.31
CA ASN A 355 26.34 0.39 -10.05
C ASN A 355 27.39 1.51 -9.96
N ILE A 356 26.99 2.70 -9.46
CA ILE A 356 27.92 3.81 -9.21
C ILE A 356 29.09 3.42 -8.30
N PHE A 357 28.88 2.46 -7.38
CA PHE A 357 29.93 1.96 -6.50
C PHE A 357 31.00 1.14 -7.23
N ASP A 358 30.69 0.53 -8.38
CA ASP A 358 31.66 -0.15 -9.24
C ASP A 358 32.70 0.82 -9.81
N PHE A 359 32.29 2.08 -10.01
CA PHE A 359 33.15 3.15 -10.53
C PHE A 359 33.90 3.89 -9.42
N LEU A 360 33.28 4.05 -8.25
CA LEU A 360 33.86 4.79 -7.12
C LEU A 360 34.79 3.95 -6.21
N GLY A 361 34.88 2.63 -6.44
CA GLY A 361 35.78 1.74 -5.72
C GLY A 361 35.39 1.49 -4.25
N GLY A 362 34.09 1.56 -3.93
CA GLY A 362 33.54 1.41 -2.59
C GLY A 362 32.46 0.33 -2.48
N ARG A 363 31.97 0.08 -1.26
CA ARG A 363 30.74 -0.70 -1.01
C ARG A 363 29.67 0.22 -0.42
N PRO A 364 28.38 0.05 -0.79
CA PRO A 364 27.31 0.78 -0.12
C PRO A 364 27.30 0.38 1.37
N ASN A 365 27.33 1.37 2.26
CA ASN A 365 27.43 1.17 3.71
C ASN A 365 26.08 0.86 4.37
N GLY A 366 25.07 0.49 3.58
CA GLY A 366 23.84 -0.07 4.10
C GLY A 366 22.87 0.90 4.77
N ARG A 367 23.19 2.20 4.76
CA ARG A 367 22.25 3.26 5.06
C ARG A 367 21.66 3.71 3.73
N VAL A 368 20.34 3.71 3.62
CA VAL A 368 19.63 4.42 2.56
C VAL A 368 20.18 5.84 2.55
N ILE A 369 20.98 6.18 1.54
CA ILE A 369 21.52 7.51 1.37
C ILE A 369 20.38 8.32 0.78
N TYR A 370 19.56 8.93 1.64
CA TYR A 370 19.05 10.23 1.27
C TYR A 370 20.28 11.10 1.04
N PHE A 371 20.51 11.56 -0.19
CA PHE A 371 21.40 12.68 -0.44
C PHE A 371 20.73 13.95 0.10
N GLY A 372 20.55 14.01 1.43
CA GLY A 372 20.24 15.19 2.20
C GLY A 372 21.52 15.60 2.92
N GLY A 373 22.10 16.71 2.48
CA GLY A 373 23.20 17.37 3.19
C GLY A 373 22.74 18.03 4.48
#